data_AF-A0A9W6K392-F1
#
_entry.id   AF-A0A9W6K392-F1
#
_cell.length_a   1.000
_cell.length_b   1.000
_cell.length_c   1.000
_cell.angle_alpha   90.00
_cell.angle_beta   90.00
_cell.angle_gamma   90.00
#
_symmetry.space_group_name_H-M   'P 1'
#
loop_
_entity.id
_entity.type
_entity.pdbx_description
1 polymer ?
#
loop_
_entity_poly.entity_id
_entity_poly.type
_entity_poly.pdbx_seq_one_letter_code
_entity_poly.pdbx_strand_id
1 'polypeptide(L)'
;MPASKEKSPGAPTRRARKPTATPLKAARGRPTFKPTDENRKMVEAMAAYGVREDEIADIMDIDPKTLRKHFRRELDLGHIKANVKVAESLYQTAIKGGREGVTAAIFWLKTRAGWSEYMSPPAPPPRPPKEAKIGKKEAALQAARNPDKSTSMGELMARRVAGKVH
;
A
#
# COMPACT_ATOMS: atom_id res chain seq x y z
N MET A 1 -90.96 -34.37 60.21
CA MET A 1 -89.77 -34.06 59.39
C MET A 1 -89.81 -32.59 58.97
N PRO A 2 -89.04 -31.70 59.63
CA PRO A 2 -88.52 -30.51 58.96
C PRO A 2 -86.99 -30.58 58.90
N ALA A 3 -86.45 -30.33 57.71
CA ALA A 3 -85.05 -30.46 57.36
C ALA A 3 -84.18 -29.38 58.02
N SER A 4 -83.15 -29.83 58.74
CA SER A 4 -82.02 -29.04 59.22
C SER A 4 -81.27 -28.41 58.05
N LYS A 5 -81.18 -27.08 58.01
CA LYS A 5 -80.19 -26.37 57.17
C LYS A 5 -78.90 -26.25 57.97
N GLU A 6 -77.94 -27.10 57.65
CA GLU A 6 -76.53 -26.94 58.02
C GLU A 6 -76.00 -25.62 57.46
N LYS A 7 -75.40 -24.80 58.34
CA LYS A 7 -74.64 -23.61 57.96
C LYS A 7 -73.19 -23.82 58.36
N SER A 8 -72.35 -24.08 57.37
CA SER A 8 -70.88 -24.03 57.40
C SER A 8 -70.40 -23.77 55.96
N PRO A 9 -69.21 -23.18 55.67
CA PRO A 9 -68.07 -23.00 56.57
C PRO A 9 -67.40 -21.60 56.51
N GLY A 10 -66.55 -21.32 57.49
CA GLY A 10 -65.56 -20.23 57.42
C GLY A 10 -64.38 -20.60 56.52
N ALA A 11 -63.80 -19.59 55.87
CA ALA A 11 -62.50 -19.66 55.20
C ALA A 11 -61.88 -18.25 55.11
N PRO A 12 -60.54 -18.11 55.05
CA PRO A 12 -59.82 -17.15 55.88
C PRO A 12 -59.41 -15.86 55.16
N THR A 13 -59.15 -14.83 55.97
CA THR A 13 -58.59 -13.52 55.62
C THR A 13 -57.40 -13.60 54.65
N ARG A 14 -57.54 -12.94 53.50
CA ARG A 14 -56.50 -12.78 52.47
C ARG A 14 -55.42 -11.81 52.97
N ARG A 15 -54.38 -12.32 53.64
CA ARG A 15 -53.16 -11.54 53.94
C ARG A 15 -52.47 -11.11 52.64
N ALA A 16 -52.16 -9.82 52.55
CA ALA A 16 -51.41 -9.22 51.45
C ALA A 16 -50.03 -9.89 51.28
N ARG A 17 -49.74 -10.41 50.09
CA ARG A 17 -48.40 -10.85 49.71
C ARG A 17 -47.61 -9.63 49.23
N LYS A 18 -46.54 -9.28 49.95
CA LYS A 18 -45.54 -8.31 49.47
C LYS A 18 -44.79 -8.91 48.27
N PRO A 19 -44.55 -8.17 47.18
CA PRO A 19 -43.68 -8.65 46.12
C PRO A 19 -42.23 -8.57 46.61
N THR A 20 -41.64 -9.70 46.97
CA THR A 20 -40.19 -9.82 47.15
C THR A 20 -39.54 -9.93 45.77
N ALA A 21 -39.33 -8.80 45.11
CA ALA A 21 -38.44 -8.75 43.95
C ALA A 21 -37.00 -8.71 44.45
N THR A 22 -36.38 -9.89 44.51
CA THR A 22 -34.92 -10.01 44.62
C THR A 22 -34.31 -9.37 43.38
N PRO A 23 -33.37 -8.43 43.47
CA PRO A 23 -32.75 -7.86 42.27
C PRO A 23 -31.91 -8.96 41.60
N LEU A 24 -32.27 -9.32 40.37
CA LEU A 24 -31.39 -10.12 39.51
C LEU A 24 -30.08 -9.35 39.37
N LYS A 25 -29.06 -9.84 40.06
CA LYS A 25 -27.66 -9.43 39.92
C LYS A 25 -27.34 -9.45 38.43
N ALA A 26 -27.10 -8.28 37.84
CA ALA A 26 -26.78 -8.12 36.43
C ALA A 26 -25.75 -9.19 36.04
N ALA A 27 -26.12 -10.03 35.07
CA ALA A 27 -25.26 -11.07 34.54
C ALA A 27 -23.98 -10.41 34.05
N ARG A 28 -22.93 -10.54 34.86
CA ARG A 28 -21.56 -10.13 34.54
C ARG A 28 -21.25 -10.78 33.19
N GLY A 29 -21.05 -9.95 32.15
CA GLY A 29 -20.95 -10.38 30.76
C GLY A 29 -19.93 -11.50 30.54
N ARG A 30 -20.05 -12.19 29.39
CA ARG A 30 -19.16 -13.30 28.97
C ARG A 30 -17.70 -12.97 29.35
N PRO A 31 -16.98 -13.88 30.02
CA PRO A 31 -15.61 -13.62 30.47
C PRO A 31 -14.76 -13.05 29.33
N THR A 32 -13.99 -12.01 29.63
CA THR A 32 -13.08 -11.40 28.66
C THR A 32 -12.05 -12.44 28.22
N PHE A 33 -12.01 -12.73 26.92
CA PHE A 33 -11.04 -13.63 26.33
C PHE A 33 -9.61 -13.12 26.61
N LYS A 34 -8.78 -13.98 27.21
CA LYS A 34 -7.36 -13.69 27.45
C LYS A 34 -6.54 -14.39 26.36
N PRO A 35 -5.97 -13.67 25.39
CA PRO A 35 -5.12 -14.27 24.37
C PRO A 35 -3.85 -14.85 25.02
N THR A 36 -3.63 -16.15 24.86
CA THR A 36 -2.37 -16.81 25.20
C THR A 36 -1.36 -16.63 24.06
N ASP A 37 -0.07 -16.80 24.35
CA ASP A 37 0.97 -16.69 23.33
C ASP A 37 0.90 -17.82 22.28
N GLU A 38 0.39 -18.99 22.66
CA GLU A 38 0.08 -20.08 21.74
C GLU A 38 -1.01 -19.68 20.74
N ASN A 39 -2.09 -19.05 21.23
CA ASN A 39 -3.16 -18.55 20.37
C ASN A 39 -2.63 -17.49 19.39
N ARG A 40 -1.74 -16.60 19.84
CA ARG A 40 -1.10 -15.60 18.96
C ARG A 40 -0.30 -16.26 17.84
N LYS A 41 0.53 -17.25 18.17
CA LYS A 41 1.33 -17.99 17.19
C LYS A 41 0.44 -18.72 16.19
N MET A 42 -0.65 -19.31 16.65
CA MET A 42 -1.61 -20.01 15.80
C MET A 42 -2.32 -19.05 14.83
N VAL A 43 -2.83 -17.92 15.33
CA VAL A 43 -3.45 -16.88 14.49
C VAL A 43 -2.46 -16.30 13.50
N GLU A 44 -1.24 -16.01 13.94
CA GLU A 44 -0.17 -15.51 13.08
C GLU A 44 0.15 -16.50 11.95
N ALA A 45 0.22 -17.80 12.25
CA ALA A 45 0.46 -18.83 11.24
C ALA A 45 -0.69 -18.92 10.22
N MET A 46 -1.94 -18.93 10.69
CA MET A 46 -3.11 -18.95 9.80
C MET A 46 -3.20 -17.71 8.92
N ALA A 47 -2.91 -16.53 9.48
CA ALA A 47 -2.84 -15.28 8.74
C ALA A 47 -1.69 -15.29 7.72
N ALA A 48 -0.55 -15.91 8.07
CA ALA A 48 0.58 -16.08 7.16
C ALA A 48 0.24 -16.96 5.95
N TYR A 49 -0.65 -17.94 6.11
CA TYR A 49 -1.14 -18.77 5.01
C TYR A 49 -2.22 -18.10 4.15
N GLY A 50 -2.71 -16.91 4.56
CA GLY A 50 -3.76 -16.19 3.85
C GLY A 50 -5.19 -16.64 4.19
N VAL A 51 -5.38 -17.34 5.30
CA VAL A 51 -6.72 -17.69 5.81
C VAL A 51 -7.45 -16.40 6.21
N ARG A 52 -8.73 -16.30 5.88
CA ARG A 52 -9.52 -15.10 6.18
C ARG A 52 -9.76 -14.97 7.68
N GLU A 53 -9.79 -13.73 8.19
CA GLU A 53 -10.14 -13.45 9.60
C GLU A 53 -11.47 -14.10 9.99
N ASP A 54 -12.42 -14.13 9.06
CA ASP A 54 -13.77 -14.69 9.24
C ASP A 54 -13.79 -16.20 9.39
N GLU A 55 -12.74 -16.93 8.95
CA GLU A 55 -12.62 -18.39 9.08
C GLU A 55 -11.72 -18.77 10.27
N ILE A 56 -10.79 -17.88 10.63
CA ILE A 56 -9.91 -18.05 11.80
C ILE A 56 -10.72 -17.97 13.10
N ALA A 57 -11.79 -17.17 13.14
CA ALA A 57 -12.57 -16.94 14.35
C ALA A 57 -13.26 -18.21 14.85
N ASP A 58 -13.82 -19.01 13.95
CA ASP A 58 -14.52 -20.28 14.18
C ASP A 58 -13.53 -21.34 14.69
N ILE A 59 -12.34 -21.40 14.08
CA ILE A 59 -11.26 -22.31 14.47
C ILE A 59 -10.80 -22.01 15.91
N MET A 60 -10.81 -20.74 16.29
CA MET A 60 -10.44 -20.26 17.63
C MET A 60 -11.61 -20.28 18.63
N ASP A 61 -12.83 -20.62 18.20
CA ASP A 61 -14.08 -20.52 18.98
C ASP A 61 -14.29 -19.13 19.63
N ILE A 62 -13.96 -18.07 18.89
CA ILE A 62 -14.13 -16.68 19.33
C ILE A 62 -14.93 -15.85 18.32
N ASP A 63 -15.58 -14.80 18.81
CA ASP A 63 -16.25 -13.84 17.94
C ASP A 63 -15.23 -13.08 17.08
N PRO A 64 -15.49 -12.84 15.78
CA PRO A 64 -14.59 -12.10 14.89
C PRO A 64 -14.17 -10.72 15.42
N LYS A 65 -15.02 -10.04 16.19
CA LYS A 65 -14.67 -8.75 16.84
C LYS A 65 -13.64 -8.94 17.95
N THR A 66 -13.68 -10.08 18.65
CA THR A 66 -12.70 -10.44 19.67
C THR A 66 -11.35 -10.75 19.03
N LEU A 67 -11.35 -11.48 17.91
CA LEU A 67 -10.15 -11.76 17.12
C LEU A 67 -9.45 -10.46 16.70
N ARG A 68 -10.17 -9.54 16.06
CA ARG A 68 -9.64 -8.24 15.64
C ARG A 68 -9.16 -7.36 16.80
N LYS A 69 -9.79 -7.45 17.97
CA LYS A 69 -9.39 -6.67 19.15
C LYS A 69 -8.07 -7.14 19.76
N HIS A 70 -7.84 -8.45 19.79
CA HIS A 70 -6.71 -9.04 20.53
C HIS A 70 -5.53 -9.45 19.65
N PHE A 71 -5.77 -9.74 18.38
CA PHE A 71 -4.76 -10.29 17.45
C PHE A 71 -4.49 -9.42 16.24
N ARG A 72 -4.75 -8.11 16.31
CA ARG A 72 -4.60 -7.23 15.15
C ARG A 72 -3.19 -7.24 14.57
N ARG A 73 -2.18 -7.20 15.46
CA ARG A 73 -0.78 -7.19 15.08
C ARG A 73 -0.37 -8.48 14.39
N GLU A 74 -0.86 -9.61 14.87
CA GLU A 74 -0.58 -10.95 14.35
C GLU A 74 -1.20 -11.14 12.96
N LEU A 75 -2.43 -10.63 12.76
CA LEU A 75 -3.10 -10.61 11.45
C LEU A 75 -2.36 -9.71 10.45
N ASP A 76 -1.96 -8.51 10.87
CA ASP A 76 -1.23 -7.57 10.02
C ASP A 76 0.20 -8.04 9.71
N LEU A 77 0.88 -8.71 10.64
CA LEU A 77 2.25 -9.18 10.43
C LEU A 77 2.34 -10.57 9.79
N GLY A 78 1.29 -11.38 9.85
CA GLY A 78 1.27 -12.76 9.35
C GLY A 78 1.74 -12.86 7.90
N HIS A 79 1.12 -12.06 7.01
CA HIS A 79 1.47 -12.04 5.59
C HIS A 79 2.91 -11.57 5.34
N ILE A 80 3.38 -10.56 6.08
CA ILE A 80 4.75 -10.05 5.98
C ILE A 80 5.74 -11.15 6.38
N LYS A 81 5.48 -11.84 7.48
CA LYS A 81 6.35 -12.91 7.97
C LYS A 81 6.38 -14.12 7.02
N ALA A 82 5.24 -14.48 6.43
CA ALA A 82 5.19 -15.49 5.36
C ALA A 82 6.08 -15.08 4.18
N ASN A 83 5.92 -13.85 3.69
CA ASN A 83 6.72 -13.34 2.57
C ASN A 83 8.21 -13.34 2.89
N VAL A 84 8.61 -12.99 4.12
CA VAL A 84 10.00 -13.04 4.57
C VAL A 84 10.54 -14.47 4.56
N LYS A 85 9.78 -15.45 5.09
CA LYS A 85 10.21 -16.86 5.09
C LYS A 85 10.36 -17.43 3.68
N VAL A 86 9.43 -17.10 2.78
CA VAL A 86 9.52 -17.51 1.37
C VAL A 86 10.74 -16.88 0.72
N ALA A 87 10.98 -15.58 0.96
CA ALA A 87 12.15 -14.89 0.43
C ALA A 87 13.47 -15.47 0.98
N GLU A 88 13.52 -15.83 2.26
CA GLU A 88 14.68 -16.49 2.88
C GLU A 88 14.94 -17.85 2.24
N SER A 89 13.91 -18.70 2.10
CA SER A 89 14.03 -20.00 1.44
C SER A 89 14.53 -19.86 0.00
N LEU A 90 13.96 -18.92 -0.75
CA LEU A 90 14.36 -18.64 -2.13
C LEU A 90 15.82 -18.17 -2.21
N TYR A 91 16.25 -17.29 -1.31
CA TYR A 91 17.62 -16.82 -1.24
C TYR A 91 18.61 -17.95 -0.92
N GLN A 92 18.26 -18.84 0.03
CA GLN A 92 19.08 -20.00 0.35
C GLN A 92 19.19 -20.97 -0.83
N THR A 93 18.09 -21.22 -1.55
CA THR A 93 18.10 -22.04 -2.77
C THR A 93 18.95 -21.41 -3.87
N ALA A 94 18.93 -20.08 -4.01
CA ALA A 94 19.78 -19.36 -4.96
C ALA A 94 21.27 -19.51 -4.63
N ILE A 95 21.67 -19.52 -3.35
CA ILE A 95 23.07 -19.69 -2.92
C ILE A 95 23.55 -21.14 -3.04
N LYS A 96 22.74 -22.11 -2.61
CA LYS A 96 23.15 -23.53 -2.58
C LYS A 96 23.45 -24.12 -3.96
N GLY A 97 22.94 -23.50 -5.03
CA GLY A 97 23.17 -23.92 -6.40
C GLY A 97 22.28 -25.09 -6.85
N GLY A 98 22.44 -25.49 -8.11
CA GLY A 98 21.59 -26.49 -8.77
C GLY A 98 20.66 -25.87 -9.82
N ARG A 99 19.94 -26.73 -10.57
CA ARG A 99 19.06 -26.30 -11.67
C ARG A 99 17.94 -25.35 -11.21
N GLU A 100 17.41 -25.59 -10.01
CA GLU A 100 16.36 -24.75 -9.40
C GLU A 100 16.93 -23.44 -8.82
N GLY A 101 18.20 -23.45 -8.38
CA GLY A 101 18.89 -22.27 -7.86
C GLY A 101 19.14 -21.19 -8.90
N VAL A 102 19.39 -21.56 -10.16
CA VAL A 102 19.55 -20.61 -11.27
C VAL A 102 18.26 -19.82 -11.50
N THR A 103 17.10 -20.47 -11.48
CA THR A 103 15.79 -19.81 -11.62
C THR A 103 15.53 -18.85 -10.47
N ALA A 104 15.81 -19.26 -9.24
CA ALA A 104 15.69 -18.40 -8.06
C ALA A 104 16.64 -17.18 -8.14
N ALA A 105 17.88 -17.38 -8.59
CA ALA A 105 18.86 -16.31 -8.77
C ALA A 105 18.43 -15.32 -9.86
N ILE A 106 17.97 -15.80 -11.02
CA ILE A 106 17.45 -14.95 -12.11
C ILE A 106 16.26 -14.15 -11.62
N PHE A 107 15.30 -14.80 -10.94
CA PHE A 107 14.14 -14.11 -10.36
C PHE A 107 14.57 -13.01 -9.40
N TRP A 108 15.50 -13.30 -8.49
CA TRP A 108 16.00 -12.32 -7.52
C TRP A 108 16.67 -11.12 -8.19
N LEU A 109 17.57 -11.35 -9.15
CA LEU A 109 18.30 -10.29 -9.84
C LEU A 109 17.33 -9.37 -10.60
N LYS A 110 16.32 -9.94 -11.26
CA LYS A 110 15.34 -9.17 -12.03
C LYS A 110 14.36 -8.40 -11.16
N THR A 111 13.80 -9.05 -10.13
CA THR A 111 12.69 -8.46 -9.35
C THR A 111 13.13 -7.63 -8.16
N ARG A 112 14.29 -7.95 -7.57
CA ARG A 112 14.75 -7.32 -6.33
C ARG A 112 16.08 -6.58 -6.45
N ALA A 113 17.04 -7.08 -7.24
CA ALA A 113 18.27 -6.34 -7.52
C ALA A 113 18.10 -5.25 -8.59
N GLY A 114 16.95 -5.22 -9.27
CA GLY A 114 16.64 -4.21 -10.29
C GLY A 114 17.42 -4.38 -11.59
N TRP A 115 18.00 -5.56 -11.83
CA TRP A 115 18.74 -5.83 -13.04
C TRP A 115 17.76 -6.04 -14.18
N SER A 116 17.84 -5.19 -15.19
CA SER A 116 17.07 -5.33 -16.41
C SER A 116 17.98 -5.09 -17.60
N GLU A 117 17.78 -5.87 -18.67
CA GLU A 117 18.48 -5.66 -19.94
C GLU A 117 18.14 -4.30 -20.57
N TYR A 118 17.02 -3.70 -20.16
CA TYR A 118 16.55 -2.38 -20.61
C TYR A 118 16.95 -1.25 -19.65
N MET A 119 17.94 -1.47 -18.79
CA MET A 119 18.43 -0.38 -17.94
C MET A 119 19.00 0.71 -18.85
N SER A 120 18.24 1.80 -18.99
CA SER A 120 18.65 2.93 -19.83
C SER A 120 20.03 3.39 -19.35
N PRO A 121 20.99 3.62 -20.26
CA PRO A 121 22.24 4.22 -19.88
C PRO A 121 21.98 5.51 -19.08
N PRO A 122 22.86 5.86 -18.12
CA PRO A 122 22.72 7.08 -17.36
C PRO A 122 22.55 8.25 -18.34
N ALA A 123 21.66 9.18 -17.99
CA ALA A 123 21.28 10.26 -18.90
C ALA A 123 22.54 10.95 -19.44
N PRO A 124 22.63 11.19 -20.76
CA PRO A 124 23.78 11.88 -21.31
C PRO A 124 23.92 13.25 -20.62
N PRO A 125 25.16 13.73 -20.41
CA PRO A 125 25.38 15.03 -19.79
C PRO A 125 24.56 16.11 -20.53
N PRO A 126 24.08 17.15 -19.82
CA PRO A 126 23.27 18.18 -20.42
C PRO A 126 24.01 18.74 -21.64
N ARG A 127 23.36 18.64 -22.81
CA ARG A 127 23.94 19.12 -24.06
C ARG A 127 24.25 20.61 -23.90
N PRO A 128 25.42 21.09 -24.37
CA PRO A 128 25.71 22.52 -24.35
C PRO A 128 24.62 23.29 -25.10
N PRO A 129 24.28 24.52 -24.66
CA PRO A 129 23.25 25.32 -25.32
C PRO A 129 23.50 25.41 -26.82
N LYS A 130 22.48 25.14 -27.64
CA LYS A 130 22.58 25.30 -29.09
C LYS A 130 22.89 26.77 -29.38
N GLU A 131 24.07 27.04 -29.92
CA GLU A 131 24.43 28.37 -30.42
C GLU A 131 23.37 28.82 -31.43
N ALA A 132 22.76 29.96 -31.14
CA ALA A 132 21.76 30.56 -32.00
C ALA A 132 22.41 30.89 -33.35
N LYS A 133 22.12 30.09 -34.38
CA LYS A 133 22.57 30.39 -35.73
C LYS A 133 21.94 31.71 -36.14
N ILE A 134 22.79 32.72 -36.34
CA ILE A 134 22.39 34.04 -36.85
C ILE A 134 21.57 33.83 -38.12
N GLY A 135 20.39 34.45 -38.19
CA GLY A 135 19.48 34.26 -39.30
C GLY A 135 20.17 34.67 -40.61
N LYS A 136 20.02 33.88 -41.68
CA LYS A 136 20.59 34.19 -43.02
C LYS A 136 20.30 35.63 -43.48
N LYS A 137 19.21 36.24 -43.00
CA LYS A 137 18.83 37.63 -43.27
C LYS A 137 19.74 38.67 -42.59
N GLU A 138 20.21 38.42 -41.37
CA GLU A 138 21.10 39.36 -40.66
C GLU A 138 22.54 39.26 -41.14
N ALA A 139 23.00 38.06 -41.47
CA ALA A 139 24.32 37.85 -42.08
C ALA A 139 24.45 38.56 -43.45
N ALA A 140 23.38 38.54 -44.26
CA ALA A 140 23.34 39.24 -45.54
C ALA A 140 23.35 40.77 -45.39
N LEU A 141 22.68 41.30 -44.36
CA LEU A 141 22.67 42.73 -44.03
C LEU A 141 24.02 43.22 -43.49
N GLN A 142 24.72 42.40 -42.69
CA GLN A 142 26.09 42.69 -42.25
C GLN A 142 27.10 42.64 -43.41
N ALA A 143 26.95 41.69 -44.34
CA ALA A 143 27.77 41.62 -45.55
C ALA A 143 27.56 42.82 -46.49
N ALA A 144 26.32 43.33 -46.60
CA ALA A 144 26.04 44.54 -47.39
C ALA A 144 26.61 45.83 -46.76
N ARG A 145 26.81 45.83 -45.43
CA ARG A 145 27.33 46.99 -44.69
C ARG A 145 28.84 47.17 -44.83
N ASN A 146 29.56 46.08 -45.11
CA ASN A 146 30.99 46.07 -45.39
C ASN A 146 31.26 45.48 -46.78
N PRO A 147 31.09 46.28 -47.86
CA PRO A 147 31.40 45.80 -49.21
C PRO A 147 32.89 45.46 -49.32
N ASP A 148 33.18 44.22 -49.69
CA ASP A 148 34.54 43.74 -49.94
C ASP A 148 35.09 44.39 -51.23
N LYS A 149 36.05 45.30 -51.07
CA LYS A 149 36.65 46.08 -52.17
C LYS A 149 37.60 45.25 -53.04
N SER A 150 37.85 43.99 -52.71
CA SER A 150 38.73 43.10 -53.48
C SER A 150 38.05 42.51 -54.73
N THR A 151 36.72 42.60 -54.83
CA THR A 151 35.96 42.16 -56.02
C THR A 151 35.46 43.33 -56.85
N SER A 152 35.47 43.17 -58.18
CA SER A 152 35.01 44.18 -59.15
C SER A 152 33.62 44.76 -58.82
N MET A 153 32.69 43.91 -58.36
CA MET A 153 31.36 44.36 -57.95
C MET A 153 31.37 45.15 -56.63
N GLY A 154 32.23 44.80 -55.68
CA GLY A 154 32.39 45.53 -54.42
C GLY A 154 33.01 46.92 -54.61
N GLU A 155 33.92 47.07 -55.57
CA GLU A 155 34.50 48.37 -55.96
C GLU A 155 33.46 49.28 -56.64
N LEU A 156 32.64 48.72 -57.53
CA LEU A 156 31.54 49.46 -58.18
C LEU A 156 30.47 49.92 -57.17
N MET A 157 30.16 49.09 -56.17
CA MET A 157 29.25 49.45 -55.07
C MET A 157 29.85 50.57 -54.20
N ALA A 158 31.14 50.50 -53.89
CA ALA A 158 31.84 51.57 -53.15
C ALA A 158 31.86 52.89 -53.94
N ARG A 159 32.10 52.86 -55.26
CA ARG A 159 32.08 54.05 -56.13
C ARG A 159 30.69 54.67 -56.28
N ARG A 160 29.63 53.85 -56.37
CA ARG A 160 28.23 54.34 -56.45
C ARG A 160 27.78 55.03 -55.16
N VAL A 161 28.24 54.55 -54.01
CA VAL A 161 27.99 55.19 -52.71
C VAL A 161 28.76 56.51 -52.59
N ALA A 162 30.00 56.56 -53.09
CA ALA A 162 30.82 57.77 -53.07
C ALA A 162 30.36 58.85 -54.07
N GLY A 163 29.82 58.46 -55.23
CA GLY A 163 29.35 59.37 -56.28
C GLY A 163 27.93 59.93 -56.09
N LYS A 164 27.31 59.73 -54.91
CA LYS A 164 26.00 60.29 -54.56
C LYS A 164 26.09 61.50 -53.64
N VAL A 165 27.26 62.14 -53.59
CA VAL A 165 27.47 63.45 -52.99
C VAL A 165 27.85 64.38 -54.15
N HIS A 166 27.07 65.45 -54.30
CA HIS A 166 26.98 66.43 -55.40
C HIS A 166 25.92 66.08 -56.46
#